data_AF-A0A251PKP9-F1
#
_entry.id   AF-A0A251PKP9-F1
#
_cell.length_a   1.000
_cell.length_b   1.000
_cell.length_c   1.000
_cell.angle_alpha   90.00
_cell.angle_beta   90.00
_cell.angle_gamma   90.00
#
_symmetry.space_group_name_H-M   'P 1'
#
loop_
_entity.id
_entity.type
_entity.pdbx_description
1 polymer ?
#
loop_
_entity_poly.entity_id
_entity_poly.type
_entity_poly.pdbx_seq_one_letter_code
_entity_poly.pdbx_strand_id
1 'polypeptide(L)'
;MEEIETLWKEVRELSLGDSDRVDHLECPPTPLQFLRDFVCQNKPCIISNATLHWPALSSWTHDSYLTGALSSADVSLHLTPHGQADALVPLDGSLCFSSAHVQRMPFPEALNLITNNESPSKLVAYAQQQNNCFLSEYSALAADCDPHIPWASEALGCLPDAVNMWIGNHLSTTSFHKDHYENLYAVVTGQKHFLLLPPTDVHRMYIRMYPAAQYSYSHDTGEFKLELEKPDRYVPWCSVDPYPSPEDRDKQLSNFPLYFDGPKPFRCTLNPGDILYL
;
A
#
# COMPACT_ATOMS: atom_id res chain seq x y z
N MET A 1 -6.41 -26.59 -15.38
CA MET A 1 -7.17 -25.38 -14.97
C MET A 1 -8.11 -25.77 -13.85
N GLU A 2 -8.88 -26.84 -14.04
CA GLU A 2 -9.71 -27.48 -13.00
C GLU A 2 -8.94 -27.76 -11.70
N GLU A 3 -7.68 -28.18 -11.76
CA GLU A 3 -6.86 -28.46 -10.58
C GLU A 3 -6.52 -27.18 -9.79
N ILE A 4 -6.26 -26.08 -10.50
CA ILE A 4 -6.00 -24.76 -9.91
C ILE A 4 -7.29 -24.21 -9.29
N GLU A 5 -8.40 -24.39 -9.99
CA GLU A 5 -9.74 -24.03 -9.52
C GLU A 5 -10.25 -24.91 -8.36
N THR A 6 -9.67 -26.10 -8.18
CA THR A 6 -9.93 -26.93 -7.01
C THR A 6 -9.10 -26.42 -5.84
N LEU A 7 -7.80 -26.16 -6.07
CA LEU A 7 -6.87 -25.69 -5.04
C LEU A 7 -7.35 -24.40 -4.34
N TRP A 8 -7.71 -23.36 -5.09
CA TRP A 8 -8.12 -22.09 -4.47
C TRP A 8 -9.44 -22.19 -3.66
N LYS A 9 -10.24 -23.22 -3.94
CA LYS A 9 -11.55 -23.46 -3.36
C LYS A 9 -11.33 -24.22 -2.06
N GLU A 10 -10.55 -25.29 -2.10
CA GLU A 10 -10.15 -26.05 -0.92
C GLU A 10 -9.41 -25.16 0.10
N VAL A 11 -8.52 -24.27 -0.35
CA VAL A 11 -7.79 -23.35 0.56
C VAL A 11 -8.74 -22.37 1.27
N ARG A 12 -9.76 -21.88 0.57
CA ARG A 12 -10.79 -21.01 1.17
C ARG A 12 -11.69 -21.79 2.12
N GLU A 13 -12.16 -22.96 1.72
CA GLU A 13 -13.02 -23.81 2.55
C GLU A 13 -12.30 -24.29 3.83
N LEU A 14 -11.00 -24.60 3.75
CA LEU A 14 -10.24 -25.19 4.86
C LEU A 14 -9.56 -24.16 5.77
N SER A 15 -9.06 -23.04 5.23
CA SER A 15 -8.13 -22.15 5.96
C SER A 15 -8.58 -20.69 6.00
N LEU A 16 -8.89 -20.09 4.85
CA LEU A 16 -9.11 -18.65 4.77
C LEU A 16 -10.56 -18.24 5.07
N GLY A 17 -11.49 -19.18 4.94
CA GLY A 17 -12.93 -18.94 4.98
C GLY A 17 -13.53 -18.59 3.62
N ASP A 18 -14.83 -18.86 3.47
CA ASP A 18 -15.60 -18.54 2.26
C ASP A 18 -16.16 -17.10 2.29
N SER A 19 -16.07 -16.41 3.43
CA SER A 19 -16.43 -15.00 3.52
C SER A 19 -15.40 -14.16 2.77
N ASP A 20 -15.84 -13.10 2.09
CA ASP A 20 -14.97 -12.06 1.52
C ASP A 20 -14.41 -11.08 2.56
N ARG A 21 -14.38 -11.50 3.84
CA ARG A 21 -14.01 -10.69 5.01
C ARG A 21 -12.76 -11.23 5.67
N VAL A 22 -11.96 -10.32 6.20
CA VAL A 22 -10.78 -10.61 7.01
C VAL A 22 -11.19 -10.79 8.47
N ASP A 23 -10.52 -11.70 9.19
CA ASP A 23 -10.78 -11.94 10.62
C ASP A 23 -10.54 -10.68 11.44
N HIS A 24 -11.32 -10.48 12.50
CA HIS A 24 -11.27 -9.30 13.36
C HIS A 24 -11.00 -9.70 14.81
N LEU A 25 -9.93 -9.16 15.39
CA LEU A 25 -9.59 -9.29 16.79
C LEU A 25 -9.90 -7.97 17.51
N GLU A 26 -10.67 -8.02 18.59
CA GLU A 26 -11.04 -6.83 19.37
C GLU A 26 -9.88 -6.24 20.18
N CYS A 27 -8.80 -7.01 20.38
CA CYS A 27 -7.61 -6.61 21.10
C CYS A 27 -6.36 -7.37 20.61
N PRO A 28 -5.14 -6.88 20.94
CA PRO A 28 -3.89 -7.55 20.63
C PRO A 28 -3.84 -9.03 21.08
N PRO A 29 -3.45 -9.96 20.20
CA PRO A 29 -3.29 -11.37 20.56
C PRO A 29 -2.06 -11.59 21.45
N THR A 30 -2.01 -12.74 22.13
CA THR A 30 -0.73 -13.22 22.67
C THR A 30 0.22 -13.61 21.53
N PRO A 31 1.55 -13.54 21.71
CA PRO A 31 2.52 -13.96 20.70
C PRO A 31 2.26 -15.37 20.13
N LEU A 32 1.93 -16.33 21.00
CA LEU A 32 1.63 -17.70 20.60
C LEU A 32 0.35 -17.80 19.76
N GLN A 33 -0.71 -17.07 20.12
CA GLN A 33 -1.94 -17.02 19.31
C GLN A 33 -1.66 -16.40 17.95
N PHE A 34 -0.93 -15.28 17.92
CA PHE A 34 -0.59 -14.61 16.66
C PHE A 34 0.17 -15.54 15.71
N LEU A 35 1.22 -16.20 16.22
CA LEU A 35 2.02 -17.14 15.45
C LEU A 35 1.19 -18.32 14.93
N ARG A 36 0.42 -18.97 15.81
CA ARG A 36 -0.34 -20.19 15.47
C ARG A 36 -1.50 -19.93 14.53
N ASP A 37 -2.28 -18.88 14.81
CA ASP A 37 -3.59 -18.68 14.19
C ASP A 37 -3.51 -17.83 12.90
N PHE A 38 -2.47 -17.01 12.75
CA PHE A 38 -2.32 -16.09 11.62
C PHE A 38 -1.03 -16.31 10.84
N VAL A 39 0.13 -16.17 11.47
CA VAL A 39 1.43 -16.23 10.77
C VAL A 39 1.66 -17.61 10.13
N CYS A 40 1.56 -18.69 10.90
CA CYS A 40 1.74 -20.06 10.39
C CYS A 40 0.70 -20.46 9.35
N GLN A 41 -0.47 -19.80 9.34
CA GLN A 41 -1.53 -20.05 8.37
C GLN A 41 -1.45 -19.13 7.15
N ASN A 42 -0.52 -18.15 7.16
CA ASN A 42 -0.43 -17.09 6.16
C ASN A 42 -1.79 -16.40 5.94
N LYS A 43 -2.47 -16.06 7.06
CA LYS A 43 -3.84 -15.55 7.08
C LYS A 43 -3.87 -14.11 7.63
N PRO A 44 -4.44 -13.14 6.89
CA PRO A 44 -4.53 -11.77 7.37
C PRO A 44 -5.56 -11.64 8.51
N CYS A 45 -5.35 -10.65 9.37
CA CYS A 45 -6.33 -10.25 10.38
C CYS A 45 -6.25 -8.76 10.70
N ILE A 46 -7.38 -8.16 11.07
CA ILE A 46 -7.42 -6.82 11.66
C ILE A 46 -7.41 -6.98 13.17
N ILE A 47 -6.55 -6.23 13.84
CA ILE A 47 -6.44 -6.13 15.28
C ILE A 47 -6.86 -4.72 15.69
N SER A 48 -8.07 -4.62 16.24
CA SER A 48 -8.57 -3.36 16.77
C SER A 48 -7.90 -3.00 18.08
N ASN A 49 -7.93 -1.70 18.36
CA ASN A 49 -7.43 -1.12 19.60
C ASN A 49 -5.94 -1.40 19.87
N ALA A 50 -5.16 -1.75 18.85
CA ALA A 50 -3.79 -2.20 19.01
C ALA A 50 -2.79 -1.05 19.24
N THR A 51 -3.19 0.18 18.90
CA THR A 51 -2.33 1.37 18.97
C THR A 51 -2.93 2.48 19.84
N LEU A 52 -3.97 2.20 20.66
CA LEU A 52 -4.65 3.23 21.46
C LEU A 52 -3.75 3.99 22.44
N HIS A 53 -2.61 3.40 22.82
CA HIS A 53 -1.62 4.01 23.69
C HIS A 53 -0.66 4.97 22.96
N TRP A 54 -0.67 5.01 21.63
CA TRP A 54 0.18 5.89 20.84
C TRP A 54 -0.30 7.35 20.95
N PRO A 55 0.56 8.30 21.40
CA PRO A 55 0.25 9.73 21.36
C PRO A 55 -0.20 10.21 19.98
N ALA A 56 0.31 9.59 18.91
CA ALA A 56 0.00 9.89 17.52
C ALA A 56 -1.51 9.95 17.23
N LEU A 57 -2.32 9.07 17.81
CA LEU A 57 -3.78 9.03 17.57
C LEU A 57 -4.51 10.30 17.99
N SER A 58 -3.92 11.07 18.91
CA SER A 58 -4.44 12.36 19.33
C SER A 58 -3.74 13.51 18.63
N SER A 59 -2.41 13.49 18.57
CA SER A 59 -1.60 14.62 18.07
C SER A 59 -1.64 14.76 16.55
N TRP A 60 -1.65 13.66 15.81
CA TRP A 60 -1.56 13.68 14.33
C TRP A 60 -2.90 13.94 13.64
N THR A 61 -3.94 14.25 14.40
CA THR A 61 -5.22 14.75 13.86
C THR A 61 -5.12 16.22 13.42
N HIS A 62 -4.04 16.93 13.79
CA HIS A 62 -3.83 18.33 13.47
C HIS A 62 -2.58 18.51 12.60
N ASP A 63 -2.76 19.00 11.37
CA ASP A 63 -1.65 19.30 10.44
C ASP A 63 -0.61 20.25 11.04
N SER A 64 -1.03 21.16 11.93
CA SER A 64 -0.14 22.09 12.62
C SER A 64 0.85 21.40 13.56
N TYR A 65 0.45 20.27 14.17
CA TYR A 65 1.36 19.48 15.00
C TYR A 65 2.45 18.84 14.15
N LEU A 66 2.05 18.15 13.06
CA LEU A 66 3.00 17.52 12.13
C LEU A 66 3.93 18.57 11.51
N THR A 67 3.37 19.68 11.03
CA THR A 67 4.13 20.79 10.43
C THR A 67 5.10 21.41 11.43
N GLY A 68 4.70 21.56 12.70
CA GLY A 68 5.58 22.09 13.74
C GLY A 68 6.72 21.14 14.09
N ALA A 69 6.40 19.88 14.37
CA ALA A 69 7.37 18.85 14.74
C ALA A 69 8.38 18.56 13.63
N LEU A 70 7.94 18.58 12.37
CA LEU A 70 8.76 18.29 11.18
C LEU A 70 9.16 19.55 10.41
N SER A 71 9.09 20.74 11.04
CA SER A 71 9.35 22.03 10.38
C SER A 71 10.73 22.17 9.74
N SER A 72 11.71 21.37 10.19
CA SER A 72 13.08 21.34 9.67
C SER A 72 13.42 20.05 8.90
N ALA A 73 12.46 19.15 8.71
CA ALA A 73 12.67 17.88 8.03
C ALA A 73 12.44 18.00 6.52
N ASP A 74 13.35 17.42 5.74
CA ASP A 74 13.13 17.17 4.31
C ASP A 74 12.67 15.73 4.12
N VAL A 75 11.58 15.56 3.36
CA VAL A 75 10.96 14.25 3.11
C VAL A 75 10.92 13.92 1.62
N SER A 76 10.88 12.63 1.31
CA SER A 76 10.78 12.12 -0.05
C SER A 76 9.32 12.07 -0.50
N LEU A 77 8.93 13.02 -1.35
CA LEU A 77 7.57 13.13 -1.88
C LEU A 77 7.49 12.49 -3.28
N HIS A 78 6.52 11.59 -3.47
CA HIS A 78 6.25 10.96 -4.75
C HIS A 78 5.12 11.70 -5.46
N LEU A 79 5.38 12.11 -6.70
CA LEU A 79 4.45 12.85 -7.54
C LEU A 79 4.07 12.00 -8.75
N THR A 80 2.77 11.94 -9.03
CA THR A 80 2.22 11.22 -10.18
C THR A 80 1.11 12.04 -10.84
N PRO A 81 0.80 11.81 -12.12
CA PRO A 81 -0.26 12.54 -12.79
C PRO A 81 -1.68 12.14 -12.32
N HIS A 82 -1.83 10.89 -11.87
CA HIS A 82 -3.14 10.26 -11.62
C HIS A 82 -3.23 9.51 -10.29
N GLY A 83 -2.23 9.66 -9.41
CA GLY A 83 -2.22 9.05 -8.08
C GLY A 83 -1.79 7.59 -8.03
N GLN A 84 -1.41 6.99 -9.16
CA GLN A 84 -0.88 5.63 -9.22
C GLN A 84 0.62 5.68 -9.43
N ALA A 85 1.36 5.45 -8.36
CA ALA A 85 2.78 5.11 -8.44
C ALA A 85 2.94 3.60 -8.59
N ASP A 86 4.02 3.17 -9.22
CA ASP A 86 4.36 1.76 -9.40
C ASP A 86 3.18 0.98 -10.03
N ALA A 87 2.76 1.45 -11.19
CA ALA A 87 1.58 0.96 -11.89
C ALA A 87 1.81 0.86 -13.39
N LEU A 88 0.98 0.05 -14.05
CA LEU A 88 1.03 -0.08 -15.51
C LEU A 88 0.35 1.11 -16.19
N VAL A 89 1.07 1.74 -17.11
CA VAL A 89 0.57 2.87 -17.90
C VAL A 89 0.91 2.69 -19.38
N PRO A 90 0.09 3.22 -20.29
CA PRO A 90 0.36 3.17 -21.71
C PRO A 90 1.53 4.11 -22.09
N LEU A 91 2.46 3.61 -22.91
CA LEU A 91 3.54 4.35 -23.54
C LEU A 91 3.72 3.84 -24.98
N ASP A 92 3.57 4.74 -25.96
CA ASP A 92 3.71 4.47 -27.40
C ASP A 92 2.92 3.24 -27.91
N GLY A 93 1.71 3.06 -27.40
CA GLY A 93 0.82 1.95 -27.79
C GLY A 93 1.12 0.61 -27.10
N SER A 94 2.10 0.56 -26.21
CA SER A 94 2.42 -0.58 -25.34
C SER A 94 2.23 -0.23 -23.86
N LEU A 95 2.27 -1.21 -22.96
CA LEU A 95 2.25 -0.96 -21.51
C LEU A 95 3.67 -0.98 -20.95
N CYS A 96 3.93 -0.10 -19.98
CA CYS A 96 5.17 -0.07 -19.20
C CYS A 96 4.85 0.01 -17.70
N PHE A 97 5.78 -0.42 -16.85
CA PHE A 97 5.72 -0.20 -15.42
C PHE A 97 6.26 1.19 -15.11
N SER A 98 5.45 2.06 -14.53
CA SER A 98 5.83 3.44 -14.21
C SER A 98 6.04 3.66 -12.73
N SER A 99 7.22 4.17 -12.37
CA SER A 99 7.48 4.71 -11.03
C SER A 99 7.21 6.22 -10.98
N ALA A 100 6.94 6.73 -9.79
CA ALA A 100 6.68 8.15 -9.57
C ALA A 100 7.91 9.03 -9.84
N HIS A 101 7.67 10.33 -10.02
CA HIS A 101 8.71 11.34 -9.83
C HIS A 101 8.96 11.49 -8.33
N VAL A 102 10.19 11.33 -7.87
CA VAL A 102 10.54 11.47 -6.45
C VAL A 102 11.37 12.73 -6.27
N GLN A 103 10.95 13.59 -5.35
CA GLN A 103 11.71 14.77 -4.96
C GLN A 103 11.81 14.89 -3.45
N ARG A 104 12.96 15.35 -2.97
CA ARG A 104 13.12 15.74 -1.56
C ARG A 104 12.74 17.20 -1.38
N MET A 105 11.92 17.48 -0.39
CA MET A 105 11.49 18.85 -0.08
C MET A 105 11.08 19.01 1.38
N PRO A 106 10.97 20.26 1.89
CA PRO A 106 10.53 20.51 3.26
C PRO A 106 9.16 19.89 3.56
N PHE A 107 9.03 19.24 4.72
CA PHE A 107 7.78 18.59 5.12
C PHE A 107 6.55 19.53 5.09
N PRO A 108 6.62 20.80 5.56
CA PRO A 108 5.47 21.71 5.48
C PRO A 108 4.95 21.90 4.04
N GLU A 109 5.86 22.00 3.07
CA GLU A 109 5.51 22.14 1.66
C GLU A 109 4.96 20.83 1.09
N ALA A 110 5.56 19.68 1.46
CA ALA A 110 5.08 18.37 1.06
C ALA A 110 3.66 18.09 1.59
N LEU A 111 3.38 18.39 2.86
CA LEU A 111 2.05 18.22 3.44
C LEU A 111 1.03 19.11 2.74
N ASN A 112 1.37 20.37 2.44
CA ASN A 112 0.51 21.26 1.67
C ASN A 112 0.20 20.70 0.27
N LEU A 113 1.16 20.09 -0.43
CA LEU A 113 0.91 19.42 -1.72
C LEU A 113 -0.01 18.20 -1.59
N ILE A 114 0.08 17.46 -0.48
CA ILE A 114 -0.77 16.29 -0.24
C ILE A 114 -2.22 16.70 0.09
N THR A 115 -2.40 17.74 0.90
CA THR A 115 -3.73 18.14 1.41
C THR A 115 -4.45 19.13 0.50
N ASN A 116 -3.73 19.87 -0.34
CA ASN A 116 -4.33 20.84 -1.25
C ASN A 116 -5.02 20.17 -2.45
N ASN A 117 -6.31 19.87 -2.28
CA ASN A 117 -7.17 19.28 -3.30
C ASN A 117 -7.67 20.28 -4.36
N GLU A 118 -7.32 21.57 -4.26
CA GLU A 118 -7.87 22.63 -5.11
C GLU A 118 -7.03 22.96 -6.34
N SER A 119 -5.86 22.32 -6.52
CA SER A 119 -5.05 22.59 -7.71
C SER A 119 -5.69 21.95 -8.95
N PRO A 120 -5.99 22.72 -10.01
CA PRO A 120 -6.43 22.17 -11.30
C PRO A 120 -5.32 21.36 -12.02
N SER A 121 -4.12 21.28 -11.44
CA SER A 121 -3.02 20.44 -11.93
C SER A 121 -3.34 18.96 -11.75
N LYS A 122 -3.12 18.17 -12.82
CA LYS A 122 -3.05 16.70 -12.77
C LYS A 122 -1.80 16.25 -11.99
N LEU A 123 -1.73 16.55 -10.71
CA LEU A 123 -0.64 16.20 -9.82
C LEU A 123 -1.23 15.63 -8.54
N VAL A 124 -0.80 14.42 -8.20
CA VAL A 124 -1.13 13.75 -6.95
C VAL A 124 0.16 13.50 -6.21
N ALA A 125 0.23 14.03 -4.99
CA ALA A 125 1.37 13.89 -4.09
C ALA A 125 1.08 12.82 -3.04
N TYR A 126 2.06 11.94 -2.81
CA TYR A 126 1.99 10.89 -1.80
C TYR A 126 3.35 10.72 -1.11
N ALA A 127 3.41 10.90 0.21
CA ALA A 127 4.57 10.49 0.99
C ALA A 127 4.47 8.98 1.22
N GLN A 128 5.18 8.21 0.39
CA GLN A 128 5.12 6.74 0.37
C GLN A 128 6.49 6.08 0.29
N GLN A 129 7.56 6.82 0.64
CA GLN A 129 8.90 6.24 0.64
C GLN A 129 8.92 5.03 1.59
N GLN A 130 9.22 3.88 1.02
CA GLN A 130 9.51 2.65 1.77
C GLN A 130 11.03 2.58 1.85
N ASN A 131 11.61 2.40 3.04
CA ASN A 131 13.03 2.11 3.33
C ASN A 131 13.38 2.63 4.73
N ASN A 132 12.60 2.24 5.74
CA ASN A 132 12.74 2.69 7.12
C ASN A 132 12.61 4.22 7.26
N CYS A 133 11.74 4.83 6.44
CA CYS A 133 11.66 6.27 6.30
C CYS A 133 11.21 6.97 7.60
N PHE A 134 10.45 6.29 8.48
CA PHE A 134 9.97 6.87 9.72
C PHE A 134 11.14 7.29 10.62
N LEU A 135 12.14 6.43 10.76
CA LEU A 135 13.31 6.69 11.60
C LEU A 135 14.32 7.63 10.93
N SER A 136 14.29 7.80 9.60
CA SER A 136 15.21 8.70 8.90
C SER A 136 14.61 10.08 8.63
N GLU A 137 13.44 10.16 8.00
CA GLU A 137 12.82 11.40 7.53
C GLU A 137 11.85 11.99 8.57
N TYR A 138 11.28 11.16 9.45
CA TYR A 138 10.23 11.55 10.39
C TYR A 138 10.62 11.37 11.86
N SER A 139 11.93 11.29 12.15
CA SER A 139 12.45 10.92 13.48
C SER A 139 12.00 11.83 14.63
N ALA A 140 11.65 13.09 14.35
CA ALA A 140 11.08 14.01 15.35
C ALA A 140 9.73 13.53 15.92
N LEU A 141 9.04 12.63 15.23
CA LEU A 141 7.79 12.00 15.65
C LEU A 141 8.00 10.64 16.33
N ALA A 142 9.24 10.16 16.49
CA ALA A 142 9.51 8.80 16.99
C ALA A 142 8.96 8.53 18.39
N ALA A 143 8.73 9.56 19.21
CA ALA A 143 8.13 9.41 20.53
C ALA A 143 6.61 9.21 20.50
N ASP A 144 5.95 9.41 19.35
CA ASP A 144 4.50 9.35 19.23
C ASP A 144 3.97 7.94 18.89
N CYS A 145 4.85 7.03 18.49
CA CYS A 145 4.53 5.65 18.12
C CYS A 145 5.57 4.69 18.69
N ASP A 146 5.21 3.43 18.88
CA ASP A 146 6.20 2.41 19.23
C ASP A 146 7.16 2.13 18.05
N PRO A 147 8.45 1.87 18.32
CA PRO A 147 9.42 1.52 17.28
C PRO A 147 9.22 0.10 16.72
N HIS A 148 8.44 -0.74 17.40
CA HIS A 148 8.02 -2.07 16.95
C HIS A 148 6.75 -2.50 17.70
N ILE A 149 6.08 -3.55 17.23
CA ILE A 149 4.89 -4.11 17.89
C ILE A 149 5.32 -5.28 18.80
N PRO A 150 5.27 -5.15 20.14
CA PRO A 150 5.94 -6.11 21.04
C PRO A 150 5.48 -7.56 20.89
N TRP A 151 4.17 -7.79 20.82
CA TRP A 151 3.62 -9.14 20.69
C TRP A 151 3.97 -9.82 19.37
N ALA A 152 4.13 -9.04 18.29
CA ALA A 152 4.52 -9.55 16.99
C ALA A 152 6.03 -9.84 16.94
N SER A 153 6.86 -8.95 17.49
CA SER A 153 8.31 -9.19 17.57
C SER A 153 8.66 -10.42 18.40
N GLU A 154 7.94 -10.63 19.51
CA GLU A 154 8.10 -11.85 20.31
C GLU A 154 7.67 -13.11 19.53
N ALA A 155 6.56 -13.04 18.79
CA ALA A 155 6.06 -14.16 17.99
C ALA A 155 6.99 -14.53 16.83
N LEU A 156 7.52 -13.54 16.11
CA LEU A 156 8.39 -13.71 14.95
C LEU A 156 9.86 -13.96 15.33
N GLY A 157 10.24 -13.62 16.57
CA GLY A 157 11.61 -13.75 17.05
C GLY A 157 12.58 -12.73 16.44
N CYS A 158 12.07 -11.62 15.89
CA CYS A 158 12.87 -10.56 15.29
C CYS A 158 12.22 -9.16 15.49
N LEU A 159 13.03 -8.13 15.30
CA LEU A 159 12.57 -6.74 15.20
C LEU A 159 12.26 -6.40 13.72
N PRO A 160 11.42 -5.38 13.45
CA PRO A 160 11.14 -4.98 12.08
C PRO A 160 12.40 -4.48 11.35
N ASP A 161 12.57 -4.90 10.10
CA ASP A 161 13.66 -4.40 9.23
C ASP A 161 13.45 -2.93 8.84
N ALA A 162 12.19 -2.48 8.80
CA ALA A 162 11.82 -1.11 8.47
C ALA A 162 10.53 -0.68 9.17
N VAL A 163 10.51 0.59 9.61
CA VAL A 163 9.29 1.32 9.99
C VAL A 163 9.09 2.46 9.01
N ASN A 164 7.94 2.48 8.34
CA ASN A 164 7.62 3.50 7.33
C ASN A 164 6.42 4.34 7.77
N MET A 165 6.35 5.56 7.25
CA MET A 165 5.22 6.47 7.41
C MET A 165 4.60 6.73 6.03
N TRP A 166 3.27 6.72 5.99
CA TRP A 166 2.52 7.01 4.78
C TRP A 166 1.58 8.19 5.03
N ILE A 167 1.65 9.21 4.17
CA ILE A 167 0.74 10.36 4.19
C ILE A 167 0.30 10.64 2.76
N GLY A 168 -0.97 10.38 2.46
CA GLY A 168 -1.56 10.59 1.15
C GLY A 168 -3.03 10.97 1.26
N ASN A 169 -3.68 11.09 0.11
CA ASN A 169 -5.10 11.42 0.03
C ASN A 169 -5.88 10.37 -0.79
N HIS A 170 -7.18 10.58 -0.95
CA HIS A 170 -8.09 9.67 -1.66
C HIS A 170 -7.78 9.47 -3.15
N LEU A 171 -6.91 10.30 -3.75
CA LEU A 171 -6.47 10.15 -5.13
C LEU A 171 -5.31 9.16 -5.26
N SER A 172 -4.60 8.86 -4.17
CA SER A 172 -3.43 7.99 -4.17
C SER A 172 -3.83 6.52 -4.06
N THR A 173 -3.48 5.71 -5.06
CA THR A 173 -3.78 4.28 -5.10
C THR A 173 -2.52 3.47 -5.38
N THR A 174 -2.27 2.46 -4.55
CA THR A 174 -1.20 1.47 -4.77
C THR A 174 -1.75 0.30 -5.57
N SER A 175 -1.11 -0.04 -6.69
CA SER A 175 -1.55 -1.13 -7.55
C SER A 175 -1.30 -2.51 -6.90
N PHE A 176 -1.91 -3.57 -7.45
CA PHE A 176 -1.73 -4.92 -6.93
C PHE A 176 -0.27 -5.38 -7.01
N HIS A 177 0.26 -5.80 -5.87
CA HIS A 177 1.60 -6.35 -5.72
C HIS A 177 1.65 -7.31 -4.53
N LYS A 178 2.83 -7.85 -4.25
CA LYS A 178 3.12 -8.62 -3.04
C LYS A 178 4.50 -8.23 -2.50
N ASP A 179 4.66 -8.36 -1.20
CA ASP A 179 5.95 -8.19 -0.52
C ASP A 179 6.53 -9.53 -0.09
N HIS A 180 7.74 -9.49 0.46
CA HIS A 180 8.39 -10.64 1.10
C HIS A 180 8.54 -10.40 2.62
N TYR A 181 7.65 -9.59 3.19
CA TYR A 181 7.65 -9.17 4.59
C TYR A 181 6.33 -9.51 5.25
N GLU A 182 6.39 -9.82 6.54
CA GLU A 182 5.24 -9.83 7.44
C GLU A 182 4.87 -8.36 7.74
N ASN A 183 3.75 -7.86 7.24
CA ASN A 183 3.41 -6.45 7.34
C ASN A 183 2.39 -6.18 8.46
N LEU A 184 2.67 -5.19 9.30
CA LEU A 184 1.75 -4.68 10.31
C LEU A 184 1.38 -3.24 9.96
N TYR A 185 0.26 -3.07 9.26
CA TYR A 185 -0.18 -1.78 8.75
C TYR A 185 -1.11 -1.09 9.76
N ALA A 186 -0.58 -0.09 10.47
CA ALA A 186 -1.33 0.71 11.43
C ALA A 186 -1.95 1.96 10.79
N VAL A 187 -3.21 2.28 11.12
CA VAL A 187 -3.85 3.54 10.74
C VAL A 187 -3.95 4.48 11.94
N VAL A 188 -3.39 5.68 11.81
CA VAL A 188 -3.44 6.73 12.85
C VAL A 188 -4.55 7.76 12.56
N THR A 189 -4.66 8.22 11.31
CA THR A 189 -5.68 9.21 10.89
C THR A 189 -6.30 8.76 9.56
N GLY A 190 -7.61 8.96 9.40
CA GLY A 190 -8.34 8.59 8.19
C GLY A 190 -8.65 7.10 8.12
N GLN A 191 -8.73 6.55 6.91
CA GLN A 191 -9.00 5.13 6.66
C GLN A 191 -8.13 4.61 5.53
N LYS A 192 -7.81 3.31 5.57
CA LYS A 192 -7.14 2.61 4.48
C LYS A 192 -7.99 1.42 4.05
N HIS A 193 -8.25 1.31 2.75
CA HIS A 193 -9.01 0.20 2.17
C HIS A 193 -8.05 -0.75 1.46
N PHE A 194 -8.13 -2.04 1.79
CA PHE A 194 -7.33 -3.09 1.18
C PHE A 194 -8.22 -4.04 0.38
N LEU A 195 -7.67 -4.48 -0.74
CA LEU A 195 -8.18 -5.58 -1.54
C LEU A 195 -7.10 -6.65 -1.56
N LEU A 196 -7.39 -7.85 -1.06
CA LEU A 196 -6.38 -8.89 -0.84
C LEU A 196 -6.73 -10.16 -1.62
N LEU A 197 -5.70 -10.77 -2.19
CA LEU A 197 -5.74 -12.12 -2.73
C LEU A 197 -4.71 -12.97 -1.98
N PRO A 198 -5.04 -14.21 -1.60
CA PRO A 198 -4.06 -15.11 -1.02
C PRO A 198 -3.00 -15.50 -2.07
N PRO A 199 -1.79 -15.92 -1.66
CA PRO A 199 -0.76 -16.33 -2.62
C PRO A 199 -1.17 -17.47 -3.56
N THR A 200 -2.13 -18.31 -3.15
CA THR A 200 -2.71 -19.37 -3.99
C THR A 200 -3.43 -18.82 -5.23
N ASP A 201 -3.84 -17.55 -5.18
CA ASP A 201 -4.56 -16.83 -6.23
C ASP A 201 -3.61 -16.05 -7.17
N VAL A 202 -2.28 -16.18 -7.03
CA VAL A 202 -1.29 -15.41 -7.81
C VAL A 202 -1.44 -15.57 -9.33
N HIS A 203 -1.89 -16.73 -9.80
CA HIS A 203 -2.14 -17.03 -11.21
C HIS A 203 -3.22 -16.11 -11.83
N ARG A 204 -4.09 -15.52 -11.01
CA ARG A 204 -5.13 -14.58 -11.40
C ARG A 204 -4.61 -13.16 -11.59
N MET A 205 -3.39 -12.86 -11.17
CA MET A 205 -2.79 -11.52 -11.29
C MET A 205 -2.18 -11.26 -12.67
N TYR A 206 -2.08 -12.29 -13.52
CA TYR A 206 -1.51 -12.20 -14.87
C TYR A 206 -0.16 -11.46 -14.88
N ILE A 207 0.78 -11.89 -14.02
CA ILE A 207 2.07 -11.23 -13.90
C ILE A 207 2.85 -11.35 -15.22
N ARG A 208 3.31 -10.23 -15.77
CA ARG A 208 4.11 -10.15 -17.01
C ARG A 208 5.30 -9.22 -16.82
N MET A 209 6.31 -9.38 -17.67
CA MET A 209 7.48 -8.49 -17.69
C MET A 209 7.14 -7.22 -18.49
N TYR A 210 7.24 -6.07 -17.83
CA TYR A 210 7.00 -4.76 -18.43
C TYR A 210 8.27 -3.92 -18.44
N PRO A 211 8.55 -3.16 -19.51
CA PRO A 211 9.66 -2.21 -19.49
C PRO A 211 9.42 -1.17 -18.38
N ALA A 212 10.47 -0.85 -17.62
CA ALA A 212 10.43 0.13 -16.55
C ALA A 212 10.53 1.54 -17.12
N ALA A 213 9.72 2.45 -16.58
CA ALA A 213 9.68 3.85 -16.90
C ALA A 213 9.57 4.67 -15.62
N GLN A 214 10.01 5.91 -15.67
CA GLN A 214 9.93 6.83 -14.55
C GLN A 214 9.32 8.16 -14.99
N TYR A 215 8.44 8.71 -14.15
CA TYR A 215 7.95 10.07 -14.33
C TYR A 215 9.01 11.11 -13.94
N SER A 216 9.14 12.15 -14.75
CA SER A 216 9.76 13.42 -14.38
C SER A 216 8.69 14.51 -14.34
N TYR A 217 8.79 15.42 -13.37
CA TYR A 217 7.88 16.54 -13.19
C TYR A 217 8.61 17.87 -13.36
N SER A 218 8.03 18.78 -14.13
CA SER A 218 8.55 20.13 -14.36
C SER A 218 7.73 21.14 -13.55
N HIS A 219 8.33 21.78 -12.56
CA HIS A 219 7.68 22.84 -11.78
C HIS A 219 7.41 24.11 -12.60
N ASP A 220 8.20 24.36 -13.64
CA ASP A 220 8.03 25.53 -14.51
C ASP A 220 6.79 25.42 -15.41
N THR A 221 6.51 24.21 -15.90
CA THR A 221 5.40 23.96 -16.84
C THR A 221 4.20 23.28 -16.19
N GLY A 222 4.39 22.65 -15.02
CA GLY A 222 3.37 21.84 -14.35
C GLY A 222 3.09 20.51 -15.05
N GLU A 223 3.99 20.03 -15.90
CA GLU A 223 3.79 18.85 -16.76
C GLU A 223 4.61 17.65 -16.29
N PHE A 224 4.03 16.46 -16.49
CA PHE A 224 4.70 15.17 -16.32
C PHE A 224 5.20 14.64 -17.66
N LYS A 225 6.42 14.10 -17.66
CA LYS A 225 6.97 13.32 -18.77
C LYS A 225 7.33 11.92 -18.29
N LEU A 226 6.92 10.90 -19.04
CA LEU A 226 7.25 9.52 -18.75
C LEU A 226 8.37 9.06 -19.68
N GLU A 227 9.45 8.50 -19.13
CA GLU A 227 10.59 8.04 -19.92
C GLU A 227 10.99 6.62 -19.50
N LEU A 228 11.27 5.76 -20.48
CA LEU A 228 11.86 4.45 -20.23
C LEU A 228 13.20 4.61 -19.51
N GLU A 229 13.43 3.75 -18.51
CA GLU A 229 14.68 3.74 -17.77
C GLU A 229 15.85 3.35 -18.68
N LYS A 230 17.03 3.91 -18.39
CA LYS A 230 18.28 3.58 -19.06
C LYS A 230 19.33 3.20 -18.01
N PRO A 231 19.92 1.98 -18.05
CA PRO A 231 19.71 0.93 -19.05
C PRO A 231 18.31 0.29 -18.97
N ASP A 232 17.88 -0.34 -20.08
CA ASP A 232 16.57 -0.99 -20.16
C ASP A 232 16.41 -2.03 -19.05
N ARG A 233 15.36 -1.87 -18.24
CA ARG A 233 15.01 -2.77 -17.15
C ARG A 233 13.58 -3.26 -17.35
N TYR A 234 13.33 -4.53 -17.01
CA TYR A 234 11.99 -5.11 -17.05
C TYR A 234 11.55 -5.54 -15.66
N VAL A 235 10.29 -5.26 -15.31
CA VAL A 235 9.70 -5.52 -14.00
C VAL A 235 8.53 -6.49 -14.16
N PRO A 236 8.49 -7.60 -13.39
CA PRO A 236 7.30 -8.44 -13.31
C PRO A 236 6.22 -7.69 -12.53
N TRP A 237 5.07 -7.42 -13.16
CA TRP A 237 3.98 -6.69 -12.51
C TRP A 237 2.59 -7.26 -12.85
N CYS A 238 1.63 -7.02 -11.96
CA CYS A 238 0.23 -7.42 -12.13
C CYS A 238 -0.38 -6.69 -13.34
N SER A 239 -0.99 -7.44 -14.27
CA SER A 239 -1.67 -6.84 -15.44
C SER A 239 -3.08 -6.36 -15.13
N VAL A 240 -3.65 -6.83 -14.02
CA VAL A 240 -5.06 -6.68 -13.70
C VAL A 240 -5.30 -5.35 -12.99
N ASP A 241 -6.27 -4.59 -13.51
CA ASP A 241 -6.87 -3.51 -12.76
C ASP A 241 -8.13 -4.04 -12.04
N PRO A 242 -8.17 -4.08 -10.68
CA PRO A 242 -9.36 -4.51 -9.94
C PRO A 242 -10.55 -3.56 -10.08
N TYR A 243 -10.31 -2.30 -10.46
CA TYR A 243 -11.33 -1.25 -10.55
C TYR A 243 -11.23 -0.52 -11.90
N PRO A 244 -11.41 -1.24 -13.02
CA PRO A 244 -11.23 -0.65 -14.33
C PRO A 244 -12.27 0.43 -14.59
N SER A 245 -11.88 1.43 -15.39
CA SER A 245 -12.79 2.45 -15.89
C SER A 245 -14.00 1.81 -16.61
N PRO A 246 -15.17 2.47 -16.66
CA PRO A 246 -16.30 1.96 -17.42
C PRO A 246 -15.97 1.64 -18.89
N GLU A 247 -15.04 2.40 -19.48
CA GLU A 247 -14.59 2.27 -20.86
C GLU A 247 -13.66 1.06 -21.07
N ASP A 248 -12.82 0.74 -20.08
CA ASP A 248 -11.88 -0.39 -20.13
C ASP A 248 -12.44 -1.70 -19.57
N ARG A 249 -13.61 -1.65 -18.93
CA ARG A 249 -14.20 -2.78 -18.20
C ARG A 249 -14.29 -4.05 -19.05
N ASP A 250 -14.94 -3.99 -20.22
CA ASP A 250 -15.13 -5.17 -21.08
C ASP A 250 -13.80 -5.76 -21.59
N LYS A 251 -12.82 -4.88 -21.83
CA LYS A 251 -11.46 -5.27 -22.20
C LYS A 251 -10.74 -5.97 -21.05
N GLN A 252 -10.89 -5.48 -19.83
CA GLN A 252 -10.29 -6.08 -18.63
C GLN A 252 -10.91 -7.44 -18.31
N LEU A 253 -12.25 -7.53 -18.37
CA LEU A 253 -12.98 -8.78 -18.17
C LEU A 253 -12.57 -9.84 -19.21
N SER A 254 -12.46 -9.46 -20.48
CA SER A 254 -12.08 -10.41 -21.54
C SER A 254 -10.60 -10.81 -21.51
N ASN A 255 -9.70 -9.90 -21.15
CA ASN A 255 -8.26 -10.18 -21.07
C ASN A 255 -7.86 -10.95 -19.81
N PHE A 256 -8.62 -10.80 -18.71
CA PHE A 256 -8.26 -11.32 -17.39
C PHE A 256 -9.38 -12.16 -16.72
N PRO A 257 -9.99 -13.14 -17.41
CA PRO A 257 -11.14 -13.88 -16.90
C PRO A 257 -10.87 -14.61 -15.58
N LEU A 258 -9.65 -15.12 -15.34
CA LEU A 258 -9.33 -15.82 -14.08
C LEU A 258 -9.43 -14.91 -12.85
N TYR A 259 -9.23 -13.61 -13.03
CA TYR A 259 -9.47 -12.65 -11.95
C TYR A 259 -10.96 -12.40 -11.77
N PHE A 260 -11.66 -12.01 -12.84
CA PHE A 260 -13.05 -11.52 -12.75
C PHE A 260 -14.09 -12.64 -12.52
N ASP A 261 -13.84 -13.85 -13.03
CA ASP A 261 -14.72 -15.01 -12.87
C ASP A 261 -14.35 -15.87 -11.65
N GLY A 262 -13.18 -15.61 -11.04
CA GLY A 262 -12.70 -16.33 -9.86
C GLY A 262 -13.32 -15.88 -8.53
N PRO A 263 -12.91 -16.49 -7.40
CA PRO A 263 -13.38 -16.14 -6.06
C PRO A 263 -13.18 -14.68 -5.74
N LYS A 264 -14.11 -14.07 -5.00
CA LYS A 264 -14.00 -12.65 -4.65
C LYS A 264 -12.72 -12.39 -3.83
N PRO A 265 -11.98 -11.31 -4.12
CA PRO A 265 -10.90 -10.87 -3.25
C PRO A 265 -11.45 -10.46 -1.88
N PHE A 266 -10.64 -10.62 -0.83
CA PHE A 266 -11.00 -10.17 0.51
C PHE A 266 -10.94 -8.64 0.56
N ARG A 267 -11.90 -8.03 1.27
CA ARG A 267 -11.97 -6.58 1.44
C ARG A 267 -11.92 -6.25 2.92
N CYS A 268 -11.07 -5.30 3.28
CA CYS A 268 -11.04 -4.77 4.63
C CYS A 268 -10.77 -3.26 4.66
N THR A 269 -11.30 -2.62 5.69
CA THR A 269 -11.13 -1.19 5.96
C THR A 269 -10.53 -1.07 7.35
N LEU A 270 -9.41 -0.36 7.45
CA LEU A 270 -8.77 -0.01 8.71
C LEU A 270 -9.21 1.38 9.15
N ASN A 271 -9.52 1.51 10.44
CA ASN A 271 -9.85 2.77 11.10
C ASN A 271 -8.69 3.22 11.99
N PRO A 272 -8.70 4.47 12.48
CA PRO A 272 -7.74 4.94 13.47
C PRO A 272 -7.70 4.01 14.69
N GLY A 273 -6.51 3.51 15.02
CA GLY A 273 -6.31 2.58 16.14
C GLY A 273 -6.17 1.11 15.73
N ASP A 274 -6.55 0.76 14.51
CA ASP A 274 -6.47 -0.61 13.99
C ASP A 274 -5.07 -0.92 13.40
N ILE A 275 -4.67 -2.19 13.48
CA ILE A 275 -3.54 -2.77 12.73
C ILE A 275 -4.08 -3.88 11.81
N LEU A 276 -3.69 -3.89 10.54
CA LEU A 276 -3.82 -5.07 9.67
C LEU A 276 -2.51 -5.86 9.70
N TYR A 277 -2.59 -7.13 10.06
CA TYR A 277 -1.57 -8.11 9.68
C TYR A 277 -1.84 -8.59 8.26
N LEU A 278 -0.86 -8.39 7.38
CA LEU A 278 -0.89 -8.72 5.95
C LEU A 278 0.35 -9.52 5.55
#